data_AF-A0A080WPG7-F1
#
_entry.id   AF-A0A080WPG7-F1
#
_cell.length_a   1.000
_cell.length_b   1.000
_cell.length_c   1.000
_cell.angle_alpha   90.00
_cell.angle_beta   90.00
_cell.angle_gamma   90.00
#
_symmetry.space_group_name_H-M   'P 1'
#
loop_
_entity.id
_entity.type
_entity.pdbx_description
1 polymer ?
#
loop_
_entity_poly.entity_id
_entity_poly.type
_entity_poly.pdbx_seq_one_letter_code
_entity_poly.pdbx_strand_id
1 'polypeptide(L)'
;MHECNNVVVYLSCATNPIIEGCVDIKFSPLPGAFVSTSGSSTQNGKQADKWSLVEDFNWLKPEPSPNWSVLEDEKAVEDHVWGRILGDKRGMKLTEILECTGVTSLAD
;
A
#
# COMPACT_ATOMS: atom_id res chain seq x y z
N MET A 1 -6.47 1.05 -8.95
CA MET A 1 -7.18 2.03 -8.09
C MET A 1 -7.97 2.96 -9.00
N HIS A 2 -9.20 3.33 -8.64
CA HIS A 2 -10.10 4.09 -9.52
C HIS A 2 -10.75 5.26 -8.76
N GLU A 3 -10.87 6.42 -9.40
CA GLU A 3 -11.61 7.61 -8.90
C GLU A 3 -11.27 8.02 -7.46
N CYS A 4 -9.99 7.95 -7.09
CA CYS A 4 -9.50 8.34 -5.77
C CYS A 4 -8.79 9.71 -5.79
N ASN A 5 -8.86 10.45 -4.69
CA ASN A 5 -8.22 11.76 -4.56
C ASN A 5 -7.48 11.88 -3.21
N ASN A 6 -6.25 12.40 -3.25
CA ASN A 6 -5.43 12.69 -2.07
C ASN A 6 -5.22 11.46 -1.17
N VAL A 7 -4.62 10.42 -1.75
CA VAL A 7 -4.38 9.14 -1.07
C VAL A 7 -2.89 8.85 -1.02
N VAL A 8 -2.43 8.44 0.16
CA VAL A 8 -1.09 7.86 0.35
C VAL A 8 -1.22 6.35 0.35
N VAL A 9 -0.46 5.68 -0.52
CA VAL A 9 -0.49 4.23 -0.70
C VAL A 9 0.87 3.65 -0.32
N TYR A 10 0.88 2.80 0.70
CA TYR A 10 2.03 1.98 1.07
C TYR A 10 1.89 0.62 0.40
N LEU A 11 2.78 0.28 -0.53
CA LEU A 11 2.56 -0.83 -1.44
C LEU A 11 3.79 -1.72 -1.61
N SER A 12 3.52 -3.02 -1.74
CA SER A 12 4.42 -3.97 -2.40
C SER A 12 3.64 -4.58 -3.56
N CYS A 13 4.20 -4.57 -4.76
CA CYS A 13 3.51 -5.07 -5.96
C CYS A 13 4.46 -5.81 -6.92
N ALA A 14 4.06 -7.00 -7.35
CA ALA A 14 4.81 -7.81 -8.31
C ALA A 14 4.72 -7.24 -9.75
N THR A 15 3.64 -6.51 -10.03
CA THR A 15 3.34 -5.89 -11.32
C THR A 15 3.29 -4.38 -11.19
N ASN A 16 3.23 -3.68 -12.32
CA ASN A 16 3.04 -2.24 -12.33
C ASN A 16 1.67 -1.91 -11.70
N PRO A 17 1.59 -1.08 -10.66
CA PRO A 17 0.32 -0.61 -10.14
C PRO A 17 -0.39 0.26 -11.17
N ILE A 18 -1.71 0.11 -11.31
CA ILE A 18 -2.50 0.89 -12.26
C ILE A 18 -3.46 1.82 -11.50
N ILE A 19 -3.48 3.09 -11.89
CA ILE A 19 -4.46 4.09 -11.45
C ILE A 19 -5.29 4.58 -12.63
N GLU A 20 -6.53 4.98 -12.36
CA GLU A 20 -7.44 5.52 -13.36
C GLU A 20 -8.34 6.59 -12.72
N GLY A 21 -8.45 7.76 -13.35
CA GLY A 21 -9.30 8.86 -12.85
C GLY A 21 -8.89 9.38 -11.47
N CYS A 22 -7.64 9.21 -11.07
CA CYS A 22 -7.14 9.57 -9.75
C CYS A 22 -6.41 10.92 -9.75
N VAL A 23 -6.30 11.58 -8.59
CA VAL A 23 -5.56 12.84 -8.41
C VAL A 23 -4.81 12.84 -7.08
N ASP A 24 -3.59 13.38 -7.09
CA ASP A 24 -2.73 13.56 -5.90
C ASP A 24 -2.46 12.25 -5.12
N ILE A 25 -2.08 11.20 -5.83
CA ILE A 25 -1.74 9.91 -5.24
C ILE A 25 -0.25 9.85 -4.91
N LYS A 26 0.10 9.43 -3.70
CA LYS A 26 1.50 9.33 -3.27
C LYS A 26 1.83 7.88 -2.92
N PHE A 27 2.81 7.29 -3.59
CA PHE A 27 3.24 5.91 -3.36
C PHE A 27 4.49 5.86 -2.48
N SER A 28 4.53 4.89 -1.56
CA SER A 28 5.64 4.60 -0.67
C SER A 28 5.82 3.08 -0.59
N PRO A 29 7.04 2.56 -0.35
CA PRO A 29 7.24 1.13 -0.14
C PRO A 29 6.42 0.62 1.05
N LEU A 30 6.01 -0.64 1.00
CA LEU A 30 5.34 -1.29 2.12
C LEU A 30 6.23 -1.24 3.38
N PRO A 31 5.72 -0.76 4.54
CA PRO A 31 6.49 -0.71 5.77
C PRO A 31 6.99 -2.09 6.18
N GLY A 32 8.20 -2.13 6.74
CA GLY A 32 8.82 -3.34 7.26
C GLY A 32 7.95 -4.04 8.31
N ALA A 33 7.12 -3.27 9.01
CA ALA A 33 6.17 -3.80 9.96
C ALA A 33 5.17 -4.83 9.37
N PHE A 34 4.92 -4.79 8.06
CA PHE A 34 4.03 -5.72 7.33
C PHE A 34 4.79 -6.84 6.61
N VAL A 35 6.12 -6.80 6.58
CA VAL A 35 6.92 -7.82 5.91
C VAL A 35 7.00 -9.06 6.80
N SER A 36 6.49 -10.19 6.33
CA SER A 36 6.57 -11.46 7.06
C SER A 36 8.02 -11.88 7.27
N THR A 37 8.37 -12.20 8.52
CA THR A 37 9.69 -12.71 8.92
C THR A 37 9.88 -14.20 8.62
N SER A 38 8.83 -14.90 8.14
CA SER A 38 8.86 -16.33 7.84
C SER A 38 9.56 -16.65 6.51
N GLY A 39 10.86 -16.34 6.42
CA GLY A 39 11.87 -17.09 5.69
C GLY A 39 11.78 -17.32 4.18
N SER A 40 10.78 -16.81 3.45
CA SER A 40 10.68 -17.09 2.01
C SER A 40 10.26 -15.86 1.22
N SER A 41 11.30 -15.17 0.73
CA SER A 41 11.24 -14.20 -0.37
C SER A 41 10.40 -12.95 -0.10
N THR A 42 10.67 -11.86 -0.79
CA THR A 42 9.91 -10.60 -0.64
C THR A 42 8.40 -10.84 -0.77
N GLN A 43 7.54 -9.92 -0.34
CA GLN A 43 6.07 -10.07 -0.44
C GLN A 43 5.61 -10.47 -1.87
N ASN A 44 6.42 -10.14 -2.89
CA ASN A 44 6.25 -10.49 -4.30
C ASN A 44 7.01 -11.77 -4.75
N GLY A 45 7.34 -12.70 -3.85
CA GLY A 45 8.18 -13.84 -4.18
C GLY A 45 9.63 -13.42 -4.48
N LYS A 46 10.30 -14.06 -5.46
CA LYS A 46 11.65 -13.66 -5.92
C LYS A 46 11.65 -12.47 -6.90
N GLN A 47 10.49 -11.88 -7.19
CA GLN A 47 10.39 -10.75 -8.11
C GLN A 47 10.75 -9.44 -7.42
N ALA A 48 11.32 -8.51 -8.19
CA ALA A 48 11.54 -7.15 -7.75
C ALA A 48 10.20 -6.47 -7.46
N ASP A 49 10.19 -5.64 -6.41
CA ASP A 49 9.02 -4.83 -6.07
C ASP A 49 8.87 -3.67 -7.05
N LYS A 50 7.65 -3.46 -7.54
CA LYS A 50 7.30 -2.47 -8.55
C LYS A 50 6.35 -1.39 -8.02
N TRP A 51 6.26 -1.22 -6.71
CA TRP A 51 5.40 -0.23 -6.05
C TRP A 51 5.50 1.20 -6.63
N SER A 52 6.66 1.58 -7.19
CA SER A 52 6.92 2.90 -7.78
C SER A 52 6.79 2.96 -9.31
N LEU A 53 6.49 1.85 -9.99
CA LEU A 53 6.33 1.78 -11.45
C LEU A 53 4.85 1.90 -11.84
N VAL A 54 4.25 3.03 -11.47
CA VAL A 54 2.80 3.25 -11.59
C VAL A 54 2.41 3.67 -13.00
N GLU A 55 1.37 3.05 -13.54
CA GLU A 55 0.75 3.35 -14.82
C GLU A 55 -0.56 4.12 -14.59
N ASP A 56 -0.67 5.31 -15.18
CA ASP A 56 -1.90 6.09 -15.17
C ASP A 56 -2.66 5.88 -16.48
N PHE A 57 -3.73 5.07 -16.40
CA PHE A 57 -4.48 4.60 -17.56
C PHE A 57 -5.08 5.74 -18.40
N ASN A 58 -5.49 6.83 -17.77
CA ASN A 58 -6.10 7.97 -18.45
C ASN A 58 -5.06 9.00 -18.94
N TRP A 59 -3.77 8.76 -18.71
CA TRP A 59 -2.70 9.66 -19.12
C TRP A 59 -1.99 9.17 -20.38
N LEU A 60 -2.53 9.56 -21.54
CA LEU A 60 -2.03 9.15 -22.86
C LEU A 60 -0.86 10.01 -23.39
N LYS A 61 -0.33 10.92 -22.57
CA LYS A 61 0.71 11.87 -22.98
C LYS A 61 2.11 11.29 -22.74
N PRO A 62 3.13 11.73 -23.48
CA PRO A 62 4.50 11.26 -23.31
C PRO A 62 5.16 11.77 -22.02
N GLU A 63 4.69 12.90 -21.47
CA GLU A 63 5.19 13.40 -20.20
C GLU A 63 4.72 12.53 -19.02
N PRO A 64 5.45 12.48 -17.90
CA PRO A 64 4.98 11.81 -16.69
C PRO A 64 3.61 12.32 -16.23
N SER A 65 2.76 11.41 -15.75
CA SER A 65 1.47 11.80 -15.18
C SER A 65 1.68 12.69 -13.95
N PRO A 66 0.99 13.84 -13.84
CA PRO A 66 1.01 14.67 -12.64
C PRO A 66 0.09 14.13 -11.53
N ASN A 67 -0.68 13.07 -11.80
CA ASN A 67 -1.71 12.57 -10.88
C ASN A 67 -1.14 11.72 -9.75
N TRP A 68 0.13 11.33 -9.84
CA TRP A 68 0.80 10.57 -8.81
C TRP A 68 2.26 10.96 -8.65
N SER A 69 2.82 10.65 -7.49
CA SER A 69 4.24 10.81 -7.20
C SER A 69 4.72 9.78 -6.17
N VAL A 70 6.03 9.72 -5.97
CA VAL A 70 6.61 9.03 -4.81
C VAL A 70 6.49 9.94 -3.59
N LEU A 71 6.08 9.38 -2.46
CA LEU A 71 6.05 10.07 -1.18
C LEU A 71 7.48 10.35 -0.72
N GLU A 72 7.75 11.59 -0.30
CA GLU A 72 9.02 11.94 0.37
C GLU A 72 9.16 11.15 1.68
N ASP A 73 10.38 10.66 1.95
CA ASP A 73 10.65 9.80 3.11
C ASP A 73 10.27 10.47 4.44
N GLU A 74 10.45 11.78 4.57
CA GLU A 74 10.11 12.55 5.78
C GLU A 74 8.60 12.67 6.01
N LYS A 75 7.79 12.47 4.96
CA LYS A 75 6.32 12.47 5.04
C LYS A 75 5.77 11.06 5.25
N ALA A 76 6.60 10.02 5.13
CA ALA A 76 6.20 8.66 5.42
C ALA A 76 5.99 8.47 6.92
N VAL A 77 4.99 7.67 7.26
CA VAL A 77 4.76 7.25 8.65
C VAL A 77 5.86 6.26 9.02
N GLU A 78 6.57 6.56 10.11
CA GLU A 78 7.68 5.75 10.57
C GLU A 78 7.27 4.30 10.89
N ASP A 79 8.17 3.35 10.62
CA ASP A 79 7.90 1.90 10.76
C ASP A 79 7.44 1.50 12.17
N HIS A 80 7.99 2.16 13.20
CA HIS A 80 7.64 1.89 14.60
C HIS A 80 6.17 2.22 14.91
N VAL A 81 5.58 3.21 14.22
CA VAL A 81 4.17 3.59 14.37
C VAL A 81 3.28 2.47 13.83
N TRP A 82 3.62 1.92 12.66
CA TRP A 82 2.95 0.76 12.09
C TRP A 82 3.05 -0.45 13.00
N GLY A 83 4.25 -0.72 13.54
CA GLY A 83 4.46 -1.78 14.52
C GLY A 83 3.57 -1.64 15.76
N ARG A 84 3.38 -0.42 16.27
CA ARG A 84 2.48 -0.16 17.41
C ARG A 84 1.00 -0.38 17.08
N ILE A 85 0.55 0.04 15.89
CA ILE A 85 -0.84 -0.17 15.44
C ILE A 85 -1.12 -1.66 15.26
N LEU A 86 -0.15 -2.39 14.68
CA LEU A 86 -0.23 -3.83 14.51
C LEU A 86 -0.12 -4.56 15.85
N GLY A 87 0.64 -4.05 16.82
CA GLY A 87 0.76 -4.62 18.17
C GLY A 87 0.97 -6.14 18.18
N ASP A 88 0.28 -6.83 19.09
CA ASP A 88 0.20 -8.30 19.16
C ASP A 88 -0.73 -8.92 18.10
N LYS A 89 -1.31 -8.10 17.20
CA LYS A 89 -2.25 -8.57 16.16
C LYS A 89 -1.56 -9.28 14.99
N ARG A 90 -0.22 -9.32 14.98
CA ARG A 90 0.54 -10.14 14.04
C ARG A 90 0.20 -11.61 14.26
N GLY A 91 -0.58 -12.18 13.35
CA GLY A 91 -1.05 -13.58 13.43
C GLY A 91 -2.48 -13.73 13.91
N MET A 92 -3.17 -12.64 14.26
CA MET A 92 -4.62 -12.70 14.48
C MET A 92 -5.32 -13.02 13.17
N LYS A 93 -6.32 -13.89 13.24
CA LYS A 93 -7.23 -14.15 12.13
C LYS A 93 -8.05 -12.89 11.84
N LEU A 94 -8.48 -12.73 10.59
CA LEU A 94 -9.35 -11.62 10.18
C LEU A 94 -10.55 -11.47 11.13
N THR A 95 -11.16 -12.58 11.55
CA THR A 95 -12.30 -12.58 12.49
C THR A 95 -11.95 -11.95 13.84
N GLU A 96 -10.78 -12.27 14.40
CA GLU A 96 -10.33 -11.73 15.68
C GLU A 96 -10.01 -10.23 15.56
N ILE A 97 -9.49 -9.80 14.41
CA ILE A 97 -9.26 -8.37 14.12
C ILE A 97 -10.59 -7.62 14.06
N LEU A 98 -11.57 -8.13 13.31
CA LEU A 98 -12.90 -7.52 13.16
C LEU A 98 -13.63 -7.41 14.50
N GLU A 99 -13.58 -8.46 15.33
CA GLU A 99 -14.13 -8.44 16.69
C GLU A 99 -13.45 -7.39 17.57
N CYS A 100 -12.11 -7.35 17.60
CA CYS A 100 -11.37 -6.38 18.40
C CYS A 100 -11.53 -4.93 17.93
N THR A 101 -11.86 -4.69 16.66
CA THR A 101 -12.11 -3.34 16.12
C THR A 101 -13.59 -2.95 16.15
N GLY A 102 -14.48 -3.81 16.65
CA GLY A 102 -15.91 -3.53 16.75
C GLY A 102 -16.65 -3.57 15.42
N VAL A 103 -16.07 -4.19 14.38
CA VAL A 103 -16.73 -4.38 13.09
C VAL A 103 -17.53 -5.68 13.14
N THR A 104 -18.83 -5.55 13.43
CA THR A 104 -19.74 -6.70 13.66
C THR A 104 -20.38 -7.24 12.38
N SER A 105 -20.30 -6.51 11.27
CA SER A 105 -20.63 -7.03 9.93
C SER A 105 -19.86 -6.27 8.85
N LEU A 106 -19.49 -6.97 7.79
CA LEU A 106 -19.08 -6.33 6.54
C LEU A 106 -20.38 -6.08 5.77
N ALA A 107 -20.69 -4.83 5.46
CA ALA A 107 -21.85 -4.53 4.61
C ALA A 107 -21.59 -5.15 3.23
N ASP A 108 -22.61 -5.87 2.72
CA ASP A 108 -22.58 -6.57 1.42
C ASP A 108 -22.41 -5.62 0.22
#